data_AF-A0A349JZM7-F1
#
_entry.id   AF-A0A349JZM7-F1
#
_cell.length_a   1.000
_cell.length_b   1.000
_cell.length_c   1.000
_cell.angle_alpha   90.00
_cell.angle_beta   90.00
_cell.angle_gamma   90.00
#
_symmetry.space_group_name_H-M   'P 1'
#
loop_
_entity.id
_entity.type
_entity.pdbx_description
1 polymer ?
#
loop_
_entity_poly.entity_id
_entity_poly.type
_entity_poly.pdbx_seq_one_letter_code
_entity_poly.pdbx_strand_id
1 'polypeptide(L)' 'MLAFALVLSGPPLHAAGINDLVYEIRGDAVTIIGCDTAASGDLVIPSEIEEKPVTTIAFEAFMNCGSLTGVVI' A
#
# COMPACT_ATOMS: atom_id res chain seq x y z
N MET A 1 0.29 -24.61 28.00
CA MET A 1 -0.85 -23.73 28.32
C MET A 1 -0.25 -22.34 28.43
N LEU A 2 -0.28 -21.46 27.44
CA LEU A 2 -1.45 -20.91 26.77
C LEU A 2 -1.10 -20.54 25.31
N ALA A 3 -2.00 -20.86 24.39
CA ALA A 3 -1.94 -20.43 23.01
C ALA A 3 -2.51 -19.00 22.92
N PHE A 4 -1.76 -18.06 22.36
CA PHE A 4 -2.31 -16.80 21.86
C PHE A 4 -2.45 -16.91 20.34
N ALA A 5 -3.49 -17.62 19.91
CA ALA A 5 -4.00 -17.49 18.55
C ALA A 5 -5.09 -16.42 18.57
N LEU A 6 -4.70 -15.17 18.37
CA LEU A 6 -5.67 -14.11 18.07
C LEU A 6 -5.83 -14.08 16.55
N VAL A 7 -6.68 -14.98 16.03
CA VAL A 7 -7.08 -14.91 14.63
C VAL A 7 -8.10 -13.78 14.51
N LEU A 8 -7.64 -12.57 14.16
CA LEU A 8 -8.53 -11.51 13.68
C LEU A 8 -8.95 -11.84 12.25
N SER A 9 -9.87 -12.78 12.08
CA SER A 9 -10.60 -12.93 10.82
C SER A 9 -11.75 -11.93 10.79
N GLY A 10 -11.41 -10.65 10.64
CA GLY A 10 -12.37 -9.64 10.19
C GLY A 10 -12.62 -9.82 8.68
N PRO A 11 -13.80 -9.43 8.15
CA PRO A 11 -13.91 -9.15 6.72
C PRO A 11 -12.82 -8.14 6.32
N PRO A 12 -12.29 -8.15 5.07
CA PRO A 12 -11.36 -7.12 4.64
C PRO A 12 -12.10 -5.78 4.64
N LEU A 13 -12.04 -5.08 5.77
CA LEU A 13 -12.46 -3.70 5.97
C LEU A 13 -11.27 -2.75 5.72
N HIS A 14 -10.15 -3.29 5.25
CA HIS A 14 -8.96 -2.51 4.92
C HIS A 14 -9.19 -1.91 3.53
N ALA A 15 -9.57 -0.64 3.52
CA ALA A 15 -9.12 0.24 2.44
C ALA A 15 -7.62 0.00 2.25
N ALA A 16 -7.19 -0.13 1.00
CA ALA A 16 -5.79 -0.35 0.70
C ALA A 16 -4.96 0.80 1.30
N GLY A 17 -3.82 0.46 1.90
CA GLY A 17 -2.98 1.40 2.64
C GLY A 17 -1.50 1.23 2.33
N ILE A 18 -0.64 1.84 3.16
CA ILE A 18 0.82 1.80 2.97
C ILE A 18 1.39 0.37 2.89
N ASN A 19 0.78 -0.58 3.58
CA ASN A 19 1.22 -1.99 3.57
C ASN A 19 0.95 -2.68 2.23
N ASP A 20 0.06 -2.11 1.42
CA ASP A 20 -0.28 -2.60 0.08
C ASP A 20 0.56 -1.92 -1.00
N LEU A 21 1.50 -1.03 -0.64
CA LEU A 21 2.40 -0.34 -1.56
C LEU A 21 3.75 -1.06 -1.64
N VAL A 22 4.28 -1.18 -2.86
CA VAL A 22 5.66 -1.55 -3.11
C VAL A 22 6.41 -0.28 -3.52
N TYR A 23 7.49 0.05 -2.82
CA TYR A 23 8.23 1.28 -3.03
C TYR A 23 9.74 1.07 -2.98
N GLU A 24 10.44 2.01 -3.60
CA GLU A 24 11.89 2.15 -3.51
C GLU A 24 12.25 3.49 -2.88
N ILE A 25 13.27 3.49 -2.04
CA ILE A 25 13.89 4.71 -1.52
C ILE A 25 15.11 5.03 -2.39
N ARG A 26 15.12 6.21 -3.01
CA ARG A 26 16.25 6.72 -3.80
C ARG A 26 16.72 8.03 -3.19
N GLY A 27 17.76 7.94 -2.35
CA GLY A 27 18.28 9.08 -1.59
C GLY A 27 17.33 9.52 -0.48
N ASP A 28 16.78 10.71 -0.61
CA ASP A 28 15.83 11.32 0.31
C ASP A 28 14.37 11.17 -0.12
N ALA A 29 14.09 10.56 -1.28
CA ALA A 29 12.75 10.44 -1.82
C ALA A 29 12.28 9.00 -1.96
N VAL A 30 10.96 8.83 -1.94
CA VAL A 30 10.26 7.55 -2.14
C VAL A 30 9.60 7.53 -3.52
N THR A 31 9.78 6.43 -4.24
CA THR A 31 9.10 6.13 -5.49
C THR A 31 8.17 4.93 -5.29
N ILE A 32 6.87 5.11 -5.53
CA ILE A 32 5.92 3.98 -5.57
C ILE A 32 6.15 3.23 -6.87
N ILE A 33 6.50 1.95 -6.80
CA ILE A 33 6.80 1.10 -7.96
C ILE A 33 5.76 0.00 -8.18
N GLY A 34 4.86 -0.22 -7.22
CA GLY A 34 3.91 -1.31 -7.28
C GLY A 34 2.87 -1.26 -6.17
N CYS A 35 1.99 -2.26 -6.18
CA CYS A 35 1.04 -2.55 -5.11
C CYS A 35 0.84 -4.06 -4.96
N ASP A 36 0.33 -4.48 -3.80
CA ASP A 36 -0.18 -5.84 -3.60
C ASP A 36 -1.40 -6.05 -4.50
N THR A 37 -1.41 -7.12 -5.32
CA THR A 37 -2.53 -7.42 -6.21
C THR A 37 -3.78 -7.88 -5.47
N ALA A 38 -3.65 -8.25 -4.18
CA ALA A 38 -4.77 -8.51 -3.29
C ALA A 38 -5.39 -7.24 -2.71
N ALA A 39 -4.74 -6.07 -2.86
CA ALA A 39 -5.27 -4.79 -2.41
C ALA A 39 -6.59 -4.48 -3.13
N SER A 40 -7.56 -3.93 -2.39
CA SER A 40 -8.89 -3.64 -2.92
C SER A 40 -9.49 -2.39 -2.31
N GLY A 41 -10.47 -1.81 -3.02
CA GLY A 41 -11.09 -0.56 -2.60
C GLY A 41 -10.22 0.66 -2.90
N ASP A 42 -10.39 1.73 -2.13
CA ASP A 42 -9.61 2.95 -2.31
C ASP A 42 -8.24 2.81 -1.64
N LEU A 43 -7.19 3.21 -2.36
CA LEU A 43 -5.81 3.23 -1.89
C LEU A 43 -5.37 4.67 -1.62
N VAL A 44 -4.97 4.95 -0.39
CA VAL A 44 -4.40 6.25 -0.02
C VAL A 44 -2.87 6.18 -0.04
N ILE A 45 -2.24 6.98 -0.89
CA ILE A 45 -0.80 7.16 -0.92
C ILE A 45 -0.44 8.21 0.15
N PRO A 46 0.35 7.85 1.18
CA PRO A 46 0.77 8.82 2.18
C PRO A 46 1.76 9.82 1.58
N SER A 47 1.81 11.03 2.13
CA SER A 47 2.79 12.05 1.73
C SER A 47 4.23 11.66 2.07
N GLU A 48 4.40 10.81 3.08
CA GLU A 48 5.69 10.33 3.56
C GLU A 48 5.67 8.83 3.85
N ILE A 49 6.77 8.14 3.54
CA ILE A 49 7.03 6.76 3.91
C ILE A 49 8.43 6.73 4.53
N GLU A 50 8.57 6.16 5.73
CA GLU A 50 9.83 6.14 6.47
C GLU A 50 10.48 7.55 6.61
N GLU A 51 9.67 8.55 6.97
CA GLU A 51 10.11 9.95 7.13
C GLU A 51 10.69 10.59 5.86
N LYS A 52 10.40 10.00 4.69
CA LYS A 52 10.85 10.51 3.37
C LYS A 52 9.64 10.85 2.50
N PRO A 53 9.67 11.98 1.77
CA PRO A 53 8.58 12.38 0.89
C PRO A 53 8.38 11.38 -0.26
N VAL A 54 7.11 11.05 -0.52
CA VAL A 54 6.71 10.37 -1.76
C VAL A 54 6.64 11.40 -2.87
N THR A 55 7.54 11.30 -3.85
CA THR A 55 7.67 12.30 -4.93
C THR A 55 7.38 11.73 -6.30
N THR A 56 7.38 10.40 -6.44
CA THR A 56 7.25 9.73 -7.73
C THR A 56 6.33 8.52 -7.62
N ILE A 57 5.44 8.37 -8.61
CA ILE A 57 4.71 7.13 -8.88
C ILE A 57 5.24 6.62 -10.22
N ALA A 58 5.78 5.40 -10.24
CA ALA A 58 6.34 4.80 -11.45
C ALA A 58 5.24 4.56 -12.50
N PHE A 59 5.66 4.58 -13.77
CA PHE A 59 4.80 4.14 -14.87
C PHE A 59 4.34 2.71 -14.57
N GLU A 60 3.03 2.46 -14.67
CA GLU A 60 2.40 1.15 -14.43
C GLU A 60 2.43 0.62 -12.99
N ALA A 61 2.78 1.44 -11.99
CA ALA A 61 2.80 1.04 -10.57
C ALA A 61 1.49 0.36 -10.10
N PHE A 62 0.35 0.71 -10.70
CA PHE A 62 -0.96 0.15 -10.36
C PHE A 62 -1.59 -0.74 -11.46
N MET A 63 -0.85 -1.10 -12.52
CA MET A 63 -1.42 -1.83 -13.67
C MET A 63 -2.11 -3.13 -13.25
N ASN A 64 -1.51 -3.88 -12.32
CA ASN A 64 -1.99 -5.20 -11.92
C ASN A 64 -2.95 -5.19 -10.72
N CYS A 65 -3.22 -4.02 -10.12
CA CYS A 65 -4.10 -3.91 -8.95
C CYS A 65 -5.54 -3.61 -9.38
N GLY A 66 -6.12 -4.57 -10.11
CA GLY A 66 -7.44 -4.43 -10.74
C GLY A 66 -8.63 -4.40 -9.76
N SER A 67 -8.41 -4.73 -8.50
CA SER A 67 -9.41 -4.67 -7.42
C SER A 67 -9.47 -3.29 -6.73
N LEU A 68 -8.55 -2.37 -7.09
CA LEU A 68 -8.60 -0.99 -6.60
C LEU A 68 -9.75 -0.24 -7.28
N THR A 69 -10.51 0.50 -6.48
CA THR A 69 -11.60 1.37 -6.96
C THR A 69 -11.14 2.82 -7.13
N GLY A 70 -10.05 3.20 -6.46
CA GLY A 70 -9.48 4.54 -6.51
C GLY A 70 -8.07 4.58 -5.95
N VAL A 71 -7.29 5.57 -6.39
CA VAL A 71 -6.00 5.93 -5.81
C VAL A 71 -6.05 7.41 -5.46
N VAL A 72 -5.83 7.72 -4.19
CA VAL A 72 -5.84 9.08 -3.63
C VAL A 72 -4.42 9.45 -3.23
N ILE A 73 -4.03 10.70 -3.54
CA ILE A 73 -2.72 11.29 -3.26
C ILE A 73 -2.92 12.50 -2.36
#